data_AF-A0A1B8FN60-F1
#
_entry.id   AF-A0A1B8FN60-F1
#
_cell.length_a   1.000
_cell.length_b   1.000
_cell.length_c   1.000
_cell.angle_alpha   90.00
_cell.angle_beta   90.00
_cell.angle_gamma   90.00
#
_symmetry.space_group_name_H-M   'P 1'
#
loop_
_entity.id
_entity.type
_entity.pdbx_description
1 polymer ?
#
loop_
_entity_poly.entity_id
_entity_poly.type
_entity_poly.pdbx_seq_one_letter_code
_entity_poly.pdbx_strand_id
1 'polypeptide(L)'
;MAAVKMKSITLETGGKSPLLAFEDADMEQAMKWAHIGIMSNQGQICSATSRILVQDSIYDGFITAFKKHVQKVSVVRDPFAETTLQGPQVTKSQYDSVLGYIQAGKSEGATLISGGEAFTKGPTSSKGFFYHARHLHGRQAKHEDLP
;
A
#
# COMPACT_ATOMS: atom_id res chain seq x y z
N MET A 1 -18.37 2.50 30.65
CA MET A 1 -17.38 2.93 29.62
C MET A 1 -16.64 4.17 30.12
N ALA A 2 -15.52 4.56 29.49
CA ALA A 2 -14.61 5.61 29.97
C ALA A 2 -15.33 6.94 30.31
N ALA A 3 -16.25 7.40 29.45
CA ALA A 3 -17.05 8.61 29.68
C ALA A 3 -17.90 8.55 30.96
N VAL A 4 -18.63 7.44 31.17
CA VAL A 4 -19.51 7.22 32.34
C VAL A 4 -18.73 7.26 33.66
N LYS A 5 -17.44 6.91 33.64
CA LYS A 5 -16.58 6.85 34.84
C LYS A 5 -15.47 7.90 34.84
N MET A 6 -15.48 8.85 33.89
CA MET A 6 -14.44 9.85 33.67
C MET A 6 -13.01 9.30 33.77
N LYS A 7 -12.80 8.09 33.25
CA LYS A 7 -11.47 7.46 33.26
C LYS A 7 -10.59 8.13 32.21
N SER A 8 -9.36 8.49 32.59
CA SER A 8 -8.33 8.88 31.64
C SER A 8 -8.08 7.74 30.64
N ILE A 9 -7.92 8.10 29.37
CA ILE A 9 -7.63 7.17 28.28
C ILE A 9 -6.59 7.76 27.33
N THR A 10 -5.81 6.88 26.72
CA THR A 10 -4.91 7.17 25.61
C THR A 10 -5.36 6.32 24.41
N LEU A 11 -5.48 6.92 23.23
CA LEU A 11 -5.98 6.25 22.02
C LEU A 11 -4.99 6.46 20.86
N GLU A 12 -4.63 5.37 20.20
CA GLU A 12 -3.82 5.34 18.97
C GLU A 12 -4.66 4.68 17.87
N THR A 13 -5.22 5.48 16.96
CA THR A 13 -6.32 5.05 16.07
C THR A 13 -5.91 4.87 14.61
N GLY A 14 -4.63 4.59 14.35
CA GLY A 14 -4.10 4.43 13.01
C GLY A 14 -3.80 5.76 12.31
N GLY A 15 -3.50 5.69 11.01
CA GLY A 15 -3.12 6.87 10.24
C GLY A 15 -3.19 6.68 8.73
N LYS A 16 -3.07 7.80 8.01
CA LYS A 16 -2.93 7.86 6.55
C LYS A 16 -1.61 8.54 6.20
N SER A 17 -0.53 7.97 6.72
CA SER A 17 0.80 8.59 6.73
C SER A 17 1.32 8.83 5.32
N PRO A 18 1.81 10.05 5.02
CA PRO A 18 2.44 10.34 3.75
C PRO A 18 3.93 9.94 3.73
N LEU A 19 4.44 9.60 2.55
CA LEU A 19 5.85 9.66 2.21
C LEU A 19 6.00 10.68 1.07
N LEU A 20 6.95 11.60 1.21
CA LEU A 20 7.23 12.65 0.22
C LEU A 20 8.55 12.34 -0.48
N ALA A 21 8.55 12.32 -1.80
CA ALA A 21 9.74 12.15 -2.63
C ALA A 21 9.93 13.40 -3.49
N PHE A 22 11.00 14.14 -3.18
CA PHE A 22 11.44 15.31 -3.93
C PHE A 22 12.52 14.92 -4.94
N GLU A 23 12.77 15.79 -5.91
CA GLU A 23 13.70 15.54 -7.01
C GLU A 23 15.17 15.44 -6.58
N ASP A 24 15.50 16.03 -5.43
CA ASP A 24 16.83 15.97 -4.80
C ASP A 24 17.00 14.73 -3.90
N ALA A 25 15.96 13.91 -3.74
CA ALA A 25 16.06 12.65 -3.02
C ALA A 25 16.82 11.60 -3.85
N ASP A 26 17.54 10.71 -3.17
CA ASP A 26 18.04 9.49 -3.80
C ASP A 26 16.85 8.65 -4.27
N MET A 27 16.66 8.57 -5.59
CA MET A 27 15.53 7.90 -6.23
C MET A 27 15.44 6.42 -5.83
N GLU A 28 16.58 5.72 -5.74
CA GLU A 28 16.58 4.29 -5.41
C GLU A 28 16.15 4.08 -3.96
N GLN A 29 16.67 4.89 -3.04
CA GLN A 29 16.29 4.85 -1.63
C GLN A 29 14.84 5.27 -1.42
N ALA A 30 14.40 6.38 -2.02
CA ALA A 30 13.03 6.87 -1.91
C ALA A 30 12.02 5.79 -2.35
N MET A 31 12.30 5.12 -3.46
CA MET A 31 11.48 4.04 -3.98
C MET A 31 11.48 2.81 -3.04
N LYS A 32 12.65 2.39 -2.53
CA LYS A 32 12.76 1.27 -1.58
C LYS A 32 12.03 1.56 -0.27
N TRP A 33 12.20 2.75 0.30
CA TRP A 33 11.52 3.15 1.54
C TRP A 33 10.02 3.30 1.34
N ALA A 34 9.58 3.79 0.18
CA ALA A 34 8.17 3.79 -0.19
C ALA A 34 7.58 2.38 -0.24
N HIS A 35 8.34 1.41 -0.74
CA HIS A 35 7.90 0.02 -0.81
C HIS A 35 7.80 -0.58 0.58
N ILE A 36 8.88 -0.49 1.36
CA ILE A 36 8.93 -0.99 2.73
C ILE A 36 7.80 -0.37 3.54
N GLY A 37 7.62 0.96 3.47
CA GLY A 37 6.64 1.67 4.28
C GLY A 37 5.18 1.26 4.04
N ILE A 38 4.80 0.81 2.84
CA ILE A 38 3.42 0.39 2.54
C ILE A 38 3.23 -1.12 2.41
N MET A 39 4.28 -1.89 2.10
CA MET A 39 4.18 -3.33 1.88
C MET A 39 4.59 -4.15 3.11
N SER A 40 5.31 -3.56 4.06
CA SER A 40 5.66 -4.24 5.32
C SER A 40 4.40 -4.65 6.07
N ASN A 41 4.42 -5.87 6.62
CA ASN A 41 3.26 -6.50 7.26
C ASN A 41 1.98 -6.42 6.39
N GLN A 42 2.15 -6.47 5.07
CA GLN A 42 1.08 -6.36 4.08
C GLN A 42 0.29 -5.04 4.19
N GLY A 43 0.94 -3.98 4.70
CA GLY A 43 0.34 -2.67 4.95
C GLY A 43 -0.47 -2.58 6.24
N GLN A 44 -0.48 -3.61 7.08
CA GLN A 44 -1.19 -3.65 8.36
C GLN A 44 -0.33 -3.02 9.47
N ILE A 45 0.05 -1.77 9.28
CA ILE A 45 0.87 -0.96 10.20
C ILE A 45 0.19 0.40 10.37
N CYS A 46 -0.01 0.86 11.60
CA CYS A 46 -0.68 2.14 11.88
C CYS A 46 0.02 3.35 11.22
N SER A 47 1.35 3.27 11.11
CA SER A 47 2.22 4.28 10.49
C SER A 47 2.57 3.99 9.03
N ALA A 48 1.93 3.00 8.39
CA ALA A 48 2.21 2.65 7.00
C ALA A 48 2.12 3.88 6.08
N THR A 49 3.10 4.04 5.18
CA THR A 49 3.20 5.16 4.23
C THR A 49 2.21 4.97 3.08
N SER A 50 0.92 4.96 3.42
CA SER A 50 -0.18 4.60 2.53
C SER A 50 -0.59 5.70 1.55
N ARG A 51 0.13 6.83 1.57
CA ARG A 51 0.10 7.87 0.53
C ARG A 51 1.53 8.21 0.16
N ILE A 52 1.90 8.02 -1.09
CA ILE A 52 3.21 8.42 -1.60
C ILE A 52 2.97 9.65 -2.48
N LEU A 53 3.58 10.77 -2.13
CA LEU A 53 3.53 12.03 -2.84
C LEU A 53 4.88 12.25 -3.51
N VAL A 54 4.89 12.37 -4.83
CA VAL A 54 6.11 12.46 -5.63
C VAL A 54 6.09 13.78 -6.38
N GLN A 55 7.19 14.53 -6.33
CA GLN A 55 7.35 15.76 -7.09
C GLN A 55 7.21 15.47 -8.59
N ASP A 56 6.48 16.34 -9.31
CA ASP A 56 6.07 16.09 -10.69
C ASP A 56 7.27 15.82 -11.64
N SER A 57 8.40 16.50 -11.43
CA SER A 57 9.63 16.35 -12.22
C SER A 57 10.22 14.93 -12.20
N ILE A 58 9.95 14.15 -11.14
CA ILE A 58 10.47 12.79 -10.98
C ILE A 58 9.38 11.70 -11.01
N TYR A 59 8.12 12.08 -11.21
CA TYR A 59 6.96 11.19 -11.07
C TYR A 59 7.04 9.93 -11.95
N ASP A 60 7.26 10.09 -13.27
CA ASP A 60 7.23 8.96 -14.20
C ASP A 60 8.39 7.99 -13.96
N GLY A 61 9.57 8.54 -13.64
CA GLY A 61 10.75 7.76 -13.26
C GLY A 61 10.51 6.98 -11.98
N PHE A 62 9.94 7.63 -10.96
CA PHE A 62 9.59 7.00 -9.69
C PHE A 62 8.58 5.87 -9.87
N ILE A 63 7.45 6.11 -10.56
CA ILE A 63 6.41 5.10 -10.76
C ILE A 63 6.96 3.88 -11.52
N THR A 64 7.79 4.10 -12.53
CA THR A 64 8.43 3.02 -13.30
C THR A 64 9.36 2.18 -12.41
N ALA A 65 10.24 2.82 -11.65
CA ALA A 65 11.16 2.16 -10.75
C ALA A 65 10.42 1.40 -9.62
N PHE A 66 9.41 2.06 -9.05
CA PHE A 66 8.60 1.52 -7.97
C PHE A 66 7.80 0.30 -8.42
N LYS A 67 7.15 0.34 -9.59
CA LYS A 67 6.46 -0.81 -10.17
C LYS A 67 7.39 -2.01 -10.33
N LYS A 68 8.58 -1.81 -10.92
CA LYS A 68 9.58 -2.87 -11.10
C LYS A 68 10.01 -3.48 -9.77
N HIS A 69 10.20 -2.65 -8.75
CA HIS A 69 10.59 -3.10 -7.43
C HIS A 69 9.47 -3.88 -6.71
N VAL A 70 8.23 -3.38 -6.73
CA VAL A 70 7.05 -4.09 -6.19
C VAL A 70 6.93 -5.48 -6.83
N GLN A 71 7.04 -5.57 -8.15
CA GLN A 71 6.95 -6.85 -8.88
C GLN A 71 8.09 -7.82 -8.52
N LYS A 72 9.30 -7.30 -8.27
CA LYS A 72 10.45 -8.10 -7.89
C LYS A 72 10.39 -8.60 -6.44
N VAL A 73 9.97 -7.74 -5.52
CA VAL A 73 10.14 -7.95 -4.07
C VAL A 73 8.88 -8.51 -3.41
N SER A 74 7.70 -8.02 -3.79
CA SER A 74 6.42 -8.41 -3.15
C SER A 74 5.84 -9.71 -3.70
N VAL A 75 6.63 -10.78 -3.70
CA VAL A 75 6.16 -12.10 -4.13
C VAL A 75 5.35 -12.75 -3.01
N VAL A 76 4.10 -13.11 -3.33
CA VAL A 76 3.17 -13.76 -2.39
C VAL A 76 3.53 -15.22 -2.22
N ARG A 77 3.76 -15.65 -0.97
CA ARG A 77 4.20 -17.01 -0.61
C ARG A 77 3.72 -17.41 0.79
N ASP A 78 4.17 -18.57 1.26
CA ASP A 78 3.93 -19.06 2.63
C ASP A 78 4.61 -18.13 3.64
N PRO A 79 3.88 -17.55 4.61
CA PRO A 79 4.47 -16.67 5.62
C PRO A 79 5.58 -17.33 6.47
N PHE A 80 5.65 -18.65 6.53
CA PHE A 80 6.71 -19.38 7.25
C PHE A 80 7.97 -19.64 6.42
N ALA A 81 7.95 -19.39 5.11
CA ALA A 81 9.14 -19.50 4.29
C ALA A 81 10.02 -18.25 4.43
N GLU A 82 11.32 -18.43 4.65
CA GLU A 82 12.30 -17.35 4.85
C GLU A 82 12.39 -16.36 3.67
N THR A 83 11.95 -16.78 2.49
CA THR A 83 11.97 -15.98 1.26
C THR A 83 10.67 -15.20 1.01
N THR A 84 9.75 -15.21 1.97
CA THR A 84 8.44 -14.57 1.85
C THR A 84 8.48 -13.16 2.40
N LEU A 85 8.17 -12.19 1.52
CA LEU A 85 8.00 -10.79 1.90
C LEU A 85 6.54 -10.35 1.88
N GLN A 86 5.65 -11.15 1.27
CA GLN A 86 4.23 -10.87 1.19
C GLN A 86 3.39 -12.09 1.63
N GLY A 87 2.81 -12.00 2.84
CA GLY A 87 1.87 -12.98 3.40
C GLY A 87 0.39 -12.62 3.19
N PRO A 88 -0.53 -13.25 3.93
CA PRO A 88 -1.97 -12.98 3.84
C PRO A 88 -2.38 -11.76 4.67
N GLN A 89 -3.61 -11.27 4.43
CA GLN A 89 -4.29 -10.40 5.40
C GLN A 89 -4.74 -11.19 6.63
N VAL A 90 -4.86 -10.49 7.76
CA VAL A 90 -5.23 -11.08 9.05
C VAL A 90 -6.62 -11.73 9.06
N THR A 91 -7.58 -11.17 8.33
CA THR A 91 -8.97 -11.67 8.29
C THR A 91 -9.61 -11.49 6.92
N LYS A 92 -10.70 -12.23 6.68
CA LYS A 92 -11.54 -12.09 5.49
C LYS A 92 -12.10 -10.67 5.36
N SER A 93 -12.58 -10.08 6.46
CA SER A 93 -13.14 -8.72 6.45
C SER A 93 -12.11 -7.69 6.01
N GLN A 94 -10.88 -7.79 6.50
CA GLN A 94 -9.79 -6.89 6.10
C GLN A 94 -9.43 -7.09 4.61
N TYR A 95 -9.37 -8.34 4.18
CA TYR A 95 -9.13 -8.70 2.78
C TYR A 95 -10.20 -8.15 1.83
N ASP A 96 -11.47 -8.37 2.14
CA ASP A 96 -12.60 -7.87 1.35
C ASP A 96 -12.60 -6.34 1.30
N SER A 97 -12.34 -5.68 2.44
CA SER A 97 -12.23 -4.21 2.52
C SER A 97 -11.11 -3.69 1.62
N VAL A 98 -9.95 -4.34 1.65
CA VAL A 98 -8.81 -4.00 0.80
C VAL A 98 -9.17 -4.14 -0.68
N LEU A 99 -9.79 -5.25 -1.09
CA LEU A 99 -10.21 -5.43 -2.48
C LEU A 99 -11.27 -4.40 -2.89
N GLY A 100 -12.20 -4.07 -1.99
CA GLY A 100 -13.18 -3.02 -2.19
C GLY A 100 -12.55 -1.66 -2.50
N TYR A 101 -11.56 -1.23 -1.71
CA TYR A 101 -10.84 0.02 -1.97
C TYR A 101 -10.06 0.03 -3.28
N ILE A 102 -9.55 -1.13 -3.73
CA ILE A 102 -8.89 -1.22 -5.04
C ILE A 102 -9.89 -0.98 -6.16
N GLN A 103 -11.08 -1.59 -6.06
CA GLN A 103 -12.13 -1.39 -7.06
C GLN A 103 -12.64 0.04 -7.05
N ALA A 104 -12.92 0.62 -5.86
CA ALA A 104 -13.32 2.00 -5.73
C ALA A 104 -12.30 2.96 -6.38
N GLY A 105 -11.01 2.80 -6.09
CA GLY A 105 -9.97 3.63 -6.70
C GLY A 105 -9.91 3.51 -8.23
N LYS A 106 -10.10 2.31 -8.79
CA LYS A 106 -10.20 2.13 -10.25
C LYS A 106 -11.45 2.83 -10.82
N SER A 107 -12.59 2.70 -10.14
CA SER A 107 -13.85 3.35 -10.53
C SER A 107 -13.77 4.89 -10.48
N GLU A 108 -12.94 5.43 -9.58
CA GLU A 108 -12.66 6.86 -9.44
C GLU A 108 -11.57 7.36 -10.40
N GLY A 109 -11.02 6.50 -11.27
CA GLY A 109 -10.05 6.87 -12.30
C GLY A 109 -8.57 6.71 -11.92
N ALA A 110 -8.26 6.11 -10.77
CA ALA A 110 -6.88 5.78 -10.43
C ALA A 110 -6.36 4.61 -11.28
N THR A 111 -5.09 4.67 -11.65
CA THR A 111 -4.41 3.62 -12.40
C THR A 111 -3.74 2.64 -11.45
N LEU A 112 -3.89 1.34 -11.72
CA LEU A 112 -3.22 0.29 -10.97
C LEU A 112 -1.85 -0.02 -11.56
N ILE A 113 -0.78 0.18 -10.80
CA ILE A 113 0.58 -0.09 -11.32
C ILE A 113 0.91 -1.58 -11.36
N SER A 114 0.37 -2.36 -10.41
CA SER A 114 0.66 -3.79 -10.22
C SER A 114 -0.39 -4.45 -9.32
N GLY A 115 -0.57 -5.77 -9.51
CA GLY A 115 -1.35 -6.64 -8.63
C GLY A 115 -2.81 -6.22 -8.49
N GLY A 116 -3.29 -6.17 -7.25
CA GLY A 116 -4.65 -5.70 -6.93
C GLY A 116 -5.76 -6.72 -7.17
N GLU A 117 -5.39 -7.98 -7.27
CA GLU A 117 -6.28 -9.11 -7.46
C GLU A 117 -6.04 -10.16 -6.38
N ALA A 118 -7.06 -11.00 -6.16
CA ALA A 118 -6.95 -12.17 -5.31
C ALA A 118 -5.81 -13.08 -5.78
N PHE A 119 -4.98 -13.55 -4.85
CA PHE A 119 -3.95 -14.54 -5.14
C PHE A 119 -4.56 -15.93 -5.02
N THR A 120 -5.08 -16.45 -6.14
CA THR A 120 -5.85 -17.70 -6.17
C THR A 120 -5.03 -18.92 -6.59
N LYS A 121 -3.80 -18.73 -7.09
CA LYS A 121 -2.93 -19.79 -7.60
C LYS A 121 -1.67 -19.93 -6.75
N GLY A 122 -1.52 -21.06 -6.07
CA GLY A 122 -0.30 -21.42 -5.34
C GLY A 122 -0.59 -22.39 -4.20
N PRO A 123 0.44 -23.01 -3.58
CA PRO A 123 0.25 -23.96 -2.48
C PRO A 123 -0.50 -23.36 -1.28
N THR A 124 -0.42 -22.04 -1.11
CA THR A 124 -0.97 -21.28 0.02
C THR A 124 -2.31 -20.61 -0.28
N SER A 125 -2.76 -20.57 -1.54
CA SER A 125 -3.94 -19.80 -1.94
C SER A 125 -5.26 -20.35 -1.42
N SER A 126 -5.32 -21.64 -1.05
CA SER A 126 -6.55 -22.29 -0.57
C SER A 126 -6.81 -22.17 0.94
N LYS A 127 -5.88 -21.58 1.71
CA LYS A 127 -5.93 -21.58 3.18
C LYS A 127 -5.74 -20.19 3.83
N GLY A 128 -5.86 -19.10 3.07
CA GLY A 128 -5.72 -17.76 3.64
C GLY A 128 -6.14 -16.62 2.70
N PHE A 129 -6.08 -15.41 3.22
CA PHE A 129 -6.59 -14.21 2.55
C PHE A 129 -5.49 -13.46 1.79
N PHE A 130 -5.04 -14.06 0.67
CA PHE A 130 -3.91 -13.56 -0.11
C PHE A 130 -4.36 -12.70 -1.30
N TYR A 131 -3.65 -11.59 -1.54
CA TYR A 131 -3.78 -10.77 -2.74
C TYR A 131 -2.39 -10.40 -3.28
N HIS A 132 -2.31 -10.14 -4.59
CA HIS A 132 -1.11 -9.60 -5.21
C HIS A 132 -0.84 -8.17 -4.74
N ALA A 133 0.37 -7.92 -4.23
CA ALA A 133 0.78 -6.60 -3.78
C ALA A 133 0.44 -5.52 -4.80
N ARG A 134 -0.13 -4.43 -4.31
CA ARG A 134 -0.80 -3.44 -5.14
C ARG A 134 -0.43 -2.02 -4.78
N HIS A 135 -0.44 -1.17 -5.79
CA HIS A 135 -0.43 0.26 -5.58
C HIS A 135 -1.24 0.93 -6.69
N LEU A 136 -2.06 1.91 -6.28
CA LEU A 136 -2.79 2.77 -7.20
C LEU A 136 -2.05 4.11 -7.28
N HIS A 137 -2.00 4.68 -8.46
CA HIS A 137 -1.48 6.03 -8.66
C HIS A 137 -2.46 6.84 -9.51
N GLY A 138 -2.41 8.14 -9.34
CA GLY A 138 -3.03 9.13 -10.21
C GLY A 138 -2.19 10.40 -10.13
N ARG A 139 -2.25 11.22 -11.17
CA ARG A 139 -1.85 12.62 -11.04
C ARG A 139 -3.09 13.38 -10.62
N GLN A 140 -3.00 14.17 -9.55
CA GLN A 140 -4.02 15.19 -9.36
C GLN A 140 -3.89 16.20 -10.50
N ALA A 141 -5.02 16.70 -11.00
CA ALA A 141 -5.02 17.78 -11.97
C ALA A 141 -4.17 18.94 -11.42
N LYS A 142 -3.46 19.68 -12.30
CA LYS A 142 -2.67 20.82 -11.83
C LYS A 142 -3.62 21.80 -11.15
N HIS A 143 -3.13 22.60 -10.20
CA HIS A 143 -3.95 23.65 -9.59
C HIS A 143 -4.52 24.63 -10.64
N GLU A 144 -3.90 24.69 -11.82
CA GLU A 144 -4.36 25.46 -12.99
C GLU A 144 -5.57 24.85 -13.72
N ASP A 145 -5.91 23.59 -13.44
CA ASP A 145 -7.00 22.83 -14.06
C ASP A 145 -8.26 22.74 -13.18
N LEU A 146 -8.27 23.42 -12.02
CA LEU A 146 -9.44 23.57 -11.15
C LEU A 146 -10.10 24.92 -11.44
N PRO A 147 -11.44 24.98 -11.59
CA PRO A 147 -12.17 26.20 -11.96
C PRO A 147 -12.03 27.34 -10.94
#